data_AF-A0A969I3A8-F1
#
_entry.id   AF-A0A969I3A8-F1
#
_cell.length_a   1.000
_cell.length_b   1.000
_cell.length_c   1.000
_cell.angle_alpha   90.00
_cell.angle_beta   90.00
_cell.angle_gamma   90.00
#
_symmetry.space_group_name_H-M   'P 1'
#
loop_
_entity.id
_entity.type
_entity.pdbx_description
1 polymer ?
#
loop_
_entity_poly.entity_id
_entity_poly.type
_entity_poly.pdbx_seq_one_letter_code
_entity_poly.pdbx_strand_id
1 'polypeptide(L)' 'MSDRSSLCLQSPPNSSVSVSRSLDILLVADSNEIKANPSGKVVGTIIEAELDKSKGVIATLLVQNGDA' A
#
# COMPACT_ATOMS: atom_id res chain seq x y z
N MET A 1 -19.76 -9.33 -19.75
CA MET A 1 -19.96 -7.89 -20.01
C MET A 1 -20.05 -7.18 -18.66
N SER A 2 -18.91 -6.75 -18.13
CA SER A 2 -18.78 -5.74 -17.06
C SER A 2 -17.32 -5.30 -17.13
N ASP A 3 -17.10 -4.20 -17.83
CA ASP A 3 -15.79 -3.58 -17.99
C ASP A 3 -15.21 -3.22 -16.63
N ARG A 4 -14.07 -3.83 -16.31
CA ARG A 4 -13.21 -3.34 -15.22
C ARG A 4 -12.54 -2.08 -15.73
N SER A 5 -13.09 -0.93 -15.37
CA SER A 5 -12.44 0.38 -15.50
C SER A 5 -11.18 0.40 -14.63
N SER A 6 -10.09 -0.18 -15.15
CA SER A 6 -8.75 0.02 -14.62
C SER A 6 -8.34 1.44 -15.02
N LEU A 7 -8.39 2.36 -14.04
CA LEU A 7 -7.89 3.71 -14.21
C LEU A 7 -6.36 3.66 -14.20
N CYS A 8 -5.76 3.19 -15.30
CA CYS A 8 -4.33 3.31 -15.50
C CYS A 8 -4.01 4.78 -15.76
N LEU A 9 -3.44 5.47 -14.78
CA LEU A 9 -2.79 6.76 -15.02
C LEU A 9 -1.56 6.47 -15.91
N GLN A 10 -1.70 6.58 -17.23
CA GLN A 10 -0.60 6.39 -18.16
C GLN A 10 0.33 7.61 -18.08
N SER A 11 1.24 7.63 -17.11
CA SER A 11 2.33 8.60 -17.12
C SER A 11 3.41 8.15 -18.11
N PRO A 12 3.81 8.99 -19.09
CA PRO A 12 4.90 8.66 -20.00
C PRO A 12 6.22 8.44 -19.22
N PRO A 13 7.13 7.59 -19.73
CA PRO A 13 8.29 7.06 -18.99
C PRO A 13 9.32 8.10 -18.50
N ASN A 14 9.15 9.39 -18.82
CA ASN A 14 10.05 10.48 -18.44
C ASN A 14 9.34 11.73 -17.90
N SER A 15 8.06 11.64 -17.49
CA SER A 15 7.42 12.78 -16.80
C SER A 15 7.62 12.67 -15.29
N SER A 16 8.17 13.72 -14.67
CA SER A 16 8.05 13.90 -13.23
C SER A 16 6.56 13.92 -12.87
N VAL A 17 6.07 12.87 -12.21
CA VAL A 17 4.68 12.82 -11.72
C VAL A 17 4.56 13.89 -10.64
N SER A 18 4.04 15.05 -11.02
CA SER A 18 3.70 16.11 -10.08
C SER A 18 2.51 15.61 -9.26
N VAL A 19 2.77 15.24 -8.00
CA VAL A 19 1.76 14.84 -6.99
C VAL A 19 1.01 16.08 -6.50
N SER A 20 0.57 16.93 -7.44
CA SER A 20 -0.14 18.16 -7.16
C SER A 20 -1.59 17.81 -6.84
N ARG A 21 -1.80 17.33 -5.61
CA ARG A 21 -3.11 17.12 -4.98
C ARG A 21 -3.96 16.03 -5.67
N SER A 22 -3.49 14.79 -5.61
CA SER A 22 -4.25 13.60 -6.07
C SER A 22 -5.45 13.32 -5.15
N LEU A 23 -6.50 14.15 -5.25
CA LEU A 23 -7.78 13.98 -4.54
C LEU A 23 -8.49 12.67 -4.93
N ASP A 24 -8.19 12.13 -6.10
CA ASP A 24 -8.78 10.88 -6.61
C ASP A 24 -8.46 9.68 -5.71
N ILE A 25 -7.28 9.65 -5.09
CA ILE A 25 -6.90 8.57 -4.17
C ILE A 25 -7.78 8.61 -2.93
N LEU A 26 -8.05 9.80 -2.39
CA LEU A 26 -8.95 9.97 -1.25
C LEU A 26 -10.39 9.62 -1.64
N LEU A 27 -10.84 10.02 -2.83
CA LEU A 27 -12.18 9.70 -3.33
C LEU A 27 -12.38 8.18 -3.49
N VAL A 28 -11.39 7.47 -4.03
CA VAL A 28 -11.44 6.01 -4.18
C VAL A 28 -11.31 5.33 -2.81
N ALA A 29 -10.47 5.86 -1.91
CA ALA A 29 -10.34 5.33 -0.56
C ALA A 29 -11.63 5.49 0.25
N ASP A 30 -12.33 6.62 0.14
CA ASP A 30 -13.60 6.87 0.83
C ASP A 30 -14.75 6.05 0.24
N SER A 31 -14.73 5.81 -1.08
CA SER A 31 -15.70 4.93 -1.76
C SER A 31 -15.49 3.45 -1.41
N ASN A 32 -14.27 3.06 -1.05
CA ASN A 32 -13.95 1.70 -0.61
C ASN A 32 -14.08 1.58 0.92
N GLU A 33 -14.81 0.58 1.43
CA GLU A 33 -14.91 0.35 2.88
C GLU A 33 -13.65 -0.32 3.47
N ILE A 34 -12.52 0.39 3.46
CA ILE A 34 -11.24 -0.08 4.03
C ILE A 34 -11.34 -0.08 5.57
N LYS A 35 -11.16 -1.25 6.20
CA LYS A 35 -11.26 -1.42 7.67
C LYS A 35 -10.11 -2.26 8.20
N ALA A 36 -9.62 -1.91 9.39
CA ALA A 36 -8.65 -2.68 10.17
C ALA A 36 -9.11 -2.77 11.64
N ASN A 37 -8.80 -3.87 12.29
CA ASN A 37 -9.05 -4.13 13.70
C ASN A 37 -7.71 -4.21 14.46
N PRO A 38 -7.32 -3.19 15.24
CA PRO A 38 -6.07 -3.18 15.99
C PRO A 38 -6.03 -4.24 17.09
N SER A 39 -7.16 -4.53 17.74
CA SER A 39 -7.28 -5.62 18.73
C SER A 39 -7.45 -7.00 18.09
N GLY A 40 -7.45 -7.08 16.76
CA GLY A 40 -7.56 -8.32 16.01
C GLY A 40 -6.25 -9.11 15.97
N LYS A 41 -6.26 -10.25 15.28
CA LYS A 41 -5.03 -10.98 15.00
C LYS A 41 -4.10 -10.15 14.12
N VAL A 42 -2.81 -10.18 14.43
CA VAL A 42 -1.77 -9.53 13.61
C VAL A 42 -1.69 -10.22 12.26
N VAL A 43 -1.90 -9.45 11.19
CA VAL A 43 -1.79 -9.88 9.80
C VAL A 43 -1.00 -8.81 9.05
N GLY A 44 0.00 -9.24 8.29
CA GLY A 44 0.82 -8.36 7.47
C GLY A 44 1.56 -9.11 6.37
N THR A 45 2.17 -8.35 5.47
CA THR A 45 2.95 -8.87 4.33
C THR A 45 4.39 -8.37 4.40
N ILE A 46 5.35 -9.27 4.23
CA ILE A 46 6.77 -8.92 4.13
C ILE A 46 7.01 -8.29 2.75
N ILE A 47 7.52 -7.07 2.75
CA ILE A 47 7.88 -6.38 1.51
C ILE A 47 9.33 -6.71 1.16
N GLU A 48 10.22 -6.62 2.15
CA GLU A 48 11.66 -6.82 1.98
C GLU A 48 12.23 -7.55 3.18
N ALA A 49 13.27 -8.34 2.96
CA ALA A 49 14.04 -8.99 4.01
C ALA A 49 15.52 -8.97 3.63
N GLU A 50 16.38 -8.62 4.58
CA GLU A 50 17.82 -8.55 4.39
C GLU A 50 18.58 -9.04 5.63
N LEU A 51 19.87 -9.35 5.46
CA LEU A 51 20.74 -9.77 6.54
C LEU A 51 21.68 -8.62 6.91
N ASP A 52 21.44 -8.02 8.08
CA ASP A 52 22.35 -7.04 8.65
C ASP A 52 23.38 -7.73 9.54
N LYS A 53 24.66 -7.37 9.37
CA LYS A 53 25.77 -8.02 10.09
C LYS A 53 25.75 -7.78 11.61
N SER A 54 25.12 -6.70 12.07
CA SER A 54 25.05 -6.33 13.48
C SER A 54 23.73 -6.71 14.14
N LYS A 55 22.63 -6.70 13.37
CA LYS A 55 21.26 -6.93 13.85
C LYS A 55 20.70 -8.29 13.47
N GLY A 56 21.40 -9.06 12.63
CA GLY A 56 20.93 -10.33 12.10
C GLY A 56 19.89 -10.14 11.00
N VAL A 57 18.91 -11.04 10.93
CA VAL A 57 17.86 -10.97 9.89
C VAL A 57 16.90 -9.84 10.23
N ILE A 58 16.72 -8.91 9.30
CA ILE A 58 15.78 -7.81 9.42
C ILE A 58 14.80 -7.86 8.24
N ALA A 59 13.56 -7.43 8.49
CA ALA A 59 12.52 -7.41 7.47
C ALA A 59 11.62 -6.18 7.62
N THR A 60 11.19 -5.65 6.47
CA THR A 60 10.21 -4.58 6.36
C THR A 60 8.84 -5.20 6.13
N LEU A 61 7.90 -4.94 7.04
CA LEU A 61 6.55 -5.51 7.05
C LEU A 61 5.50 -4.41 6.84
N LEU A 62 4.51 -4.68 5.98
CA LEU A 62 3.24 -3.95 5.94
C LEU A 62 2.24 -4.61 6.87
N VAL A 63 1.92 -3.97 8.00
CA VAL A 63 0.84 -4.42 8.90
C VAL A 63 -0.50 -4.00 8.33
N GLN A 64 -1.40 -4.97 8.15
CA GLN A 64 -2.73 -4.75 7.58
C GLN A 64 -3.83 -4.85 8.63
N ASN A 65 -3.61 -5.63 9.68
CA ASN A 65 -4.56 -5.82 10.78
C ASN A 65 -3.82 -6.21 12.06
N GLY A 66 -4.40 -5.89 13.21
CA GLY A 66 -3.81 -6.18 14.52
C GLY A 66 -2.66 -5.24 14.89
N ASP A 67 -2.36 -5.16 16.18
CA ASP A 67 -1.25 -4.39 16.73
C ASP A 67 -0.02 -5.28 16.89
N ALA A 68 1.11 -4.83 16.34
CA ALA A 68 2.39 -5.55 16.31
C ALA A 68 3.24 -5.34 17.58
#